data_AF-A0A3B8WBH4-F1
#
_entry.id   AF-A0A3B8WBH4-F1
#
_cell.length_a   1.000
_cell.length_b   1.000
_cell.length_c   1.000
_cell.angle_alpha   90.00
_cell.angle_beta   90.00
_cell.angle_gamma   90.00
#
_symmetry.space_group_name_H-M   'P 1'
#
loop_
_entity.id
_entity.type
_entity.pdbx_description
1 polymer ?
#
loop_
_entity_poly.entity_id
_entity_poly.type
_entity_poly.pdbx_seq_one_letter_code
_entity_poly.pdbx_strand_id
1 'polypeptide(L)' 'MANRIVIDPITRIEGHLRIEAEIKDGKVSEAYSAGTMVRLLEEILRGRDPRDAWAFVGRVCGVCTSV' A
#
# COMPACT_ATOMS: atom_id res chain seq x y z
N MET A 1 -20.79 -20.76 -8.95
CA MET A 1 -20.57 -19.74 -7.90
C MET A 1 -19.19 -19.17 -8.11
N ALA A 2 -19.04 -17.84 -8.22
CA ALA A 2 -17.71 -17.25 -8.33
C ALA A 2 -16.98 -17.49 -7.00
N ASN A 3 -15.86 -18.21 -7.04
CA ASN A 3 -15.06 -18.47 -5.85
C ASN A 3 -14.10 -17.27 -5.67
N ARG A 4 -14.31 -16.48 -4.63
CA ARG A 4 -13.49 -15.31 -4.30
C ARG A 4 -12.46 -15.70 -3.26
N ILE A 5 -11.19 -15.56 -3.61
CA ILE A 5 -10.04 -15.79 -2.72
C ILE A 5 -9.58 -14.44 -2.18
N VAL A 6 -9.26 -14.40 -0.88
CA VAL A 6 -8.70 -13.22 -0.21
C VAL A 6 -7.35 -13.59 0.38
N ILE A 7 -6.32 -12.80 0.07
CA ILE A 7 -4.98 -12.90 0.64
C ILE A 7 -4.70 -11.60 1.39
N ASP A 8 -4.73 -11.68 2.72
CA ASP A 8 -4.58 -10.56 3.63
C ASP A 8 -3.98 -11.09 4.95
N PRO A 9 -2.70 -10.82 5.26
CA PRO A 9 -1.78 -9.94 4.55
C PRO A 9 -1.03 -10.63 3.40
N ILE A 10 -0.65 -9.86 2.38
CA ILE A 10 0.45 -10.23 1.47
C ILE A 10 1.78 -10.08 2.22
N THR A 11 2.61 -11.12 2.22
CA THR A 11 3.90 -11.14 2.93
C THR A 11 5.09 -10.91 1.99
N ARG A 12 6.28 -10.66 2.57
CA ARG A 12 7.55 -10.36 1.86
C ARG A 12 7.49 -9.14 0.94
N ILE A 13 6.73 -8.13 1.36
CA ILE A 13 6.66 -6.80 0.76
C ILE A 13 6.87 -5.75 1.86
N GLU A 14 7.01 -4.49 1.46
CA GLU A 14 6.85 -3.35 2.37
C GLU A 14 5.37 -2.94 2.44
N GLY A 15 4.90 -2.53 3.61
CA GLY A 15 3.55 -2.02 3.80
C GLY A 15 2.46 -3.08 4.07
N HIS A 16 1.20 -2.66 3.89
CA HIS A 16 0.00 -3.47 4.17
C HIS A 16 -0.82 -3.60 2.90
N LEU A 17 -0.86 -4.80 2.34
CA LEU A 17 -1.54 -5.09 1.08
C LEU A 17 -2.48 -6.26 1.23
N ARG A 18 -3.69 -6.07 0.71
CA ARG A 18 -4.73 -7.06 0.53
C ARG A 18 -4.95 -7.28 -0.97
N ILE A 19 -5.00 -8.55 -1.39
CA ILE A 19 -5.38 -8.95 -2.75
C ILE A 19 -6.64 -9.81 -2.68
N GLU A 20 -7.61 -9.51 -3.52
CA GLU A 20 -8.79 -10.35 -3.73
C GLU A 20 -8.86 -10.78 -5.18
N ALA A 21 -9.20 -12.04 -5.45
CA ALA A 21 -9.26 -12.58 -6.80
C ALA A 21 -10.49 -13.46 -6.99
N GLU A 22 -11.21 -13.25 -8.09
CA GLU A 22 -12.30 -14.12 -8.52
C GLU A 22 -11.78 -15.19 -9.47
N ILE A 23 -12.00 -16.46 -9.14
CA ILE A 23 -11.55 -17.59 -9.94
C ILE A 23 -12.70 -18.16 -10.78
N LYS A 24 -12.49 -18.24 -12.10
CA LYS A 24 -13.37 -18.92 -13.08
C LYS A 24 -12.52 -19.88 -13.91
N ASP A 25 -12.95 -21.14 -14.00
CA ASP A 25 -12.27 -22.19 -14.78
C ASP A 25 -10.76 -22.32 -14.48
N GLY A 26 -10.41 -22.22 -13.19
CA GLY A 26 -9.02 -22.30 -12.72
C GLY A 26 -8.15 -21.09 -13.05
N LYS A 27 -8.74 -20.00 -13.55
CA LYS A 27 -8.03 -18.75 -13.90
C LYS A 27 -8.60 -17.57 -13.10
N VAL A 28 -7.74 -16.59 -12.83
CA VAL A 28 -8.17 -15.30 -12.28
C VAL A 28 -8.97 -14.58 -13.37
N SER A 29 -10.22 -14.27 -13.07
CA SER A 29 -11.12 -13.52 -13.96
C SER A 29 -11.19 -12.04 -13.60
N GLU A 30 -11.09 -11.71 -12.32
CA GLU A 30 -10.96 -10.36 -11.79
C GLU A 30 -10.06 -10.35 -10.57
N ALA A 31 -9.41 -9.21 -10.30
CA ALA A 31 -8.60 -9.01 -9.11
C ALA A 31 -8.71 -7.57 -8.58
N TYR A 32 -8.57 -7.44 -7.26
CA TYR A 32 -8.65 -6.18 -6.53
C TYR A 32 -7.40 -6.03 -5.67
N SER A 33 -6.80 -4.84 -5.69
CA SER A 33 -5.63 -4.49 -4.90
C SER A 33 -5.98 -3.37 -3.95
N ALA A 34 -5.79 -3.59 -2.65
CA ALA A 34 -6.14 -2.64 -1.61
C ALA A 34 -4.98 -2.42 -0.64
N GLY A 35 -4.48 -1.19 -0.57
CA GLY A 35 -3.61 -0.75 0.52
C GLY A 35 -4.47 -0.48 1.76
N THR A 36 -4.20 -1.17 2.86
CA THR A 36 -5.07 -1.15 4.06
C THR A 36 -4.55 -0.27 5.19
N MET A 37 -3.54 0.56 4.93
CA MET A 37 -2.94 1.49 5.91
C MET A 37 -2.70 2.87 5.28
N VAL A 38 -2.89 3.92 6.08
CA VAL A 38 -2.62 5.31 5.70
C VAL A 38 -2.02 6.08 6.88
N ARG A 39 -1.09 7.00 6.60
CA ARG A 39 -0.50 7.92 7.60
C ARG A 39 -0.76 9.40 7.35
N LEU A 40 -1.23 9.76 6.16
CA LEU A 40 -1.54 11.14 5.78
C LEU A 40 -0.35 12.11 5.91
N LEU A 41 0.85 11.70 5.44
CA LEU A 41 2.07 12.54 5.51
C LEU A 41 1.90 13.92 4.86
N GLU A 42 1.13 14.01 3.78
CA GLU A 42 0.84 15.27 3.09
C GLU A 42 0.06 16.25 3.98
N GLU A 43 -0.87 15.74 4.79
CA GLU A 43 -1.61 16.54 5.76
C GLU A 43 -0.69 17.04 6.88
N ILE A 44 0.20 16.16 7.38
CA ILE A 44 1.21 16.52 8.39
C ILE A 44 2.11 17.66 7.91
N LEU A 45 2.36 17.80 6.61
CA LEU A 45 3.21 18.83 6.04
C LEU A 45 2.55 20.20 5.90
N ARG A 46 1.22 20.29 5.97
CA ARG A 46 0.52 21.58 5.78
C ARG A 46 0.98 22.60 6.82
N GLY A 47 1.30 23.80 6.36
CA GLY A 47 1.72 24.92 7.20
C GLY A 47 3.16 24.86 7.73
N ARG A 48 3.95 23.85 7.34
CA ARG A 48 5.38 23.76 7.69
C ARG A 48 6.25 24.58 6.75
N ASP A 49 7.46 24.90 7.20
CA ASP A 49 8.48 25.50 6.35
C ASP A 49 8.84 24.53 5.21
N PRO A 50 8.87 24.97 3.94
CA PRO A 50 9.24 24.11 2.81
C PRO A 50 10.58 23.40 2.97
N ARG A 51 11.53 24.00 3.72
CA ARG A 51 12.86 23.43 3.99
C ARG A 51 12.82 22.22 4.92
N ASP A 52 11.74 22.03 5.69
CA ASP A 52 11.58 20.88 6.59
C ASP A 52 11.03 19.65 5.87
N ALA A 53 10.45 19.82 4.67
CA ALA A 53 9.68 18.78 4.00
C ALA A 53 10.46 17.47 3.81
N TRP A 54 11.74 17.55 3.41
CA TRP A 54 12.59 16.38 3.16
C TRP A 54 12.72 15.48 4.40
N ALA A 55 12.74 16.08 5.60
CA ALA A 55 12.88 15.34 6.84
C ALA A 55 11.60 14.55 7.16
N PHE A 56 10.41 15.00 6.74
CA PHE A 56 9.16 14.27 6.94
C PHE A 56 8.92 13.26 5.81
N VAL A 57 9.01 13.69 4.54
CA VAL A 57 8.75 12.81 3.39
C VAL A 57 9.78 11.71 3.23
N GLY A 58 11.02 11.90 3.70
CA GLY A 58 12.03 10.85 3.74
C GLY A 58 11.63 9.65 4.62
N ARG A 59 10.58 9.79 5.46
CA ARG A 59 10.02 8.70 6.28
C ARG A 59 8.77 8.09 5.64
N VAL A 60 8.46 8.42 4.39
CA VAL A 60 7.36 7.76 3.66
C VAL A 60 7.64 6.26 3.50
N CYS A 61 8.90 5.85 3.42
CA CYS A 61 9.26 4.46 3.20
C CYS A 61 10.69 4.23 3.66
N GLY A 62 10.89 3.27 4.58
CA GLY A 62 12.22 2.92 5.08
C GLY A 62 12.96 1.89 4.22
N VAL A 63 12.24 1.11 3.40
CA VAL A 63 12.85 0.17 2.45
C VAL A 63 13.44 0.92 1.26
N CYS A 64 12.65 1.82 0.67
CA CYS A 64 13.02 2.72 -0.41
C CYS A 64 13.57 4.06 0.09
N THR A 65 14.31 3.99 1.20
CA THR A 65 15.16 5.09 1.63
C THR A 65 16.17 5.43 0.52
N SER A 66 16.79 6.61 0.58
CA SER A 66 17.98 6.85 -0.24
C SER A 66 19.02 5.75 -0.04
N VAL A 67 20.01 5.64 -0.94
CA VAL A 67 21.28 5.02 -0.56
C VAL A 67 21.86 5.72 0.67
#